data_AF-A0A8X7QKV1-F1
#
_entry.id   AF-A0A8X7QKV1-F1
#
_cell.length_a   1.000
_cell.length_b   1.000
_cell.length_c   1.000
_cell.angle_alpha   90.00
_cell.angle_beta   90.00
_cell.angle_gamma   90.00
#
_symmetry.space_group_name_H-M   'P 1'
#
loop_
_entity.id
_entity.type
_entity.pdbx_description
1 polymer ?
#
loop_
_entity_poly.entity_id
_entity_poly.type
_entity_poly.pdbx_seq_one_letter_code
_entity_poly.pdbx_strand_id
1 'polypeptide(L)'
;MIVNAGKEELMGWQMFIGFRHKELIVSATGAAPMDGDYPLDASNGTTFIGSPNTDLKTSIETAGDFTQISTNIEITGTLFGVAKSVMPMPKTLKLINDGWECPAAKRKG
;
A
#
# COMPACT_ATOMS: atom_id res chain seq x y z
N MET A 1 -5.89 1.99 3.40
CA MET A 1 -6.82 2.18 2.28
C MET A 1 -6.11 2.94 1.17
N ILE A 2 -6.13 2.41 -0.05
CA ILE A 2 -5.73 3.12 -1.28
C ILE A 2 -7.01 3.42 -2.05
N VAL A 3 -7.11 4.61 -2.63
CA VAL A 3 -8.27 5.04 -3.44
C VAL A 3 -7.77 5.63 -4.76
N ASN A 4 -8.28 5.12 -5.88
CA ASN A 4 -8.08 5.74 -7.18
C ASN A 4 -9.04 6.93 -7.33
N ALA A 5 -8.54 8.13 -7.03
CA ALA A 5 -9.21 9.40 -7.26
C ALA A 5 -8.86 10.02 -8.64
N GLY A 6 -8.18 9.27 -9.49
CA GLY A 6 -7.78 9.68 -10.84
C GLY A 6 -8.90 9.54 -11.88
N LYS A 7 -8.57 9.92 -13.11
CA LYS A 7 -9.42 9.74 -14.30
C LYS A 7 -9.03 8.53 -15.13
N GLU A 8 -7.94 7.87 -14.76
CA GLU A 8 -7.37 6.72 -15.45
C GLU A 8 -7.37 5.51 -14.52
N GLU A 9 -7.64 4.34 -15.08
CA GLU A 9 -7.60 3.08 -14.35
C GLU A 9 -6.16 2.74 -13.97
N LEU A 10 -5.97 2.31 -12.73
CA LEU A 10 -4.68 1.86 -12.25
C LEU A 10 -4.62 0.34 -12.33
N MET A 11 -4.13 -0.15 -13.46
CA MET A 11 -3.96 -1.58 -13.72
C MET A 11 -2.75 -2.14 -12.95
N GLY A 12 -2.94 -3.26 -12.26
CA GLY A 12 -1.88 -3.97 -11.53
C GLY A 12 -1.17 -3.07 -10.55
N TRP A 13 -1.89 -2.44 -9.62
CA TRP A 13 -1.28 -1.48 -8.70
C TRP A 13 -0.17 -2.14 -7.87
N GLN A 14 0.95 -1.44 -7.76
CA GLN A 14 2.12 -1.86 -7.02
C GLN A 14 2.55 -0.72 -6.09
N MET A 15 2.71 -1.03 -4.81
CA MET A 15 3.02 -0.04 -3.80
C MET A 15 4.23 -0.47 -2.98
N PHE A 16 5.25 0.37 -2.97
CA PHE A 16 6.39 0.22 -2.11
C PHE A 16 6.16 0.93 -0.76
N ILE A 17 6.36 0.19 0.33
CA ILE A 17 6.32 0.69 1.70
C ILE A 17 7.72 0.55 2.31
N GLY A 18 8.34 1.68 2.64
CA GLY A 18 9.56 1.72 3.42
C GLY A 18 9.27 1.81 4.91
N PHE A 19 9.66 0.81 5.69
CA PHE A 19 9.47 0.79 7.14
C PHE A 19 10.65 1.44 7.90
N ARG A 20 10.56 1.63 9.23
CA ARG A 20 11.50 2.48 9.99
C ARG A 20 12.39 1.71 10.97
N HIS A 21 11.92 0.58 11.46
CA HIS A 21 12.46 -0.11 12.64
C HIS A 21 12.83 -1.58 12.37
N LYS A 22 13.14 -1.94 11.12
CA LYS A 22 13.49 -3.32 10.73
C LYS A 22 12.36 -4.32 11.01
N GLU A 23 11.16 -3.91 10.64
CA GLU A 23 9.92 -4.63 10.86
C GLU A 23 9.90 -5.93 10.04
N LEU A 24 9.39 -7.00 10.64
CA LEU A 24 9.08 -8.25 9.96
C LEU A 24 7.58 -8.28 9.68
N ILE A 25 7.20 -8.53 8.43
CA ILE A 25 5.80 -8.66 8.03
C ILE A 25 5.42 -10.12 8.07
N VAL A 26 4.35 -10.45 8.79
CA VAL A 26 3.89 -11.83 9.00
C VAL A 26 2.69 -12.15 8.13
N SER A 27 1.87 -11.15 7.80
CA SER A 27 0.77 -11.30 6.86
C SER A 27 0.34 -9.94 6.30
N ALA A 28 -0.29 -9.97 5.14
CA ALA A 28 -1.11 -8.88 4.65
C ALA A 28 -2.41 -9.41 4.04
N THR A 29 -3.48 -8.64 4.18
CA THR A 29 -4.79 -8.90 3.58
C THR A 29 -5.13 -7.76 2.62
N GLY A 30 -5.71 -8.08 1.48
CA GLY A 30 -5.97 -7.11 0.40
C GLY A 30 -4.75 -6.77 -0.46
N ALA A 31 -3.60 -7.39 -0.16
CA ALA A 31 -2.39 -7.31 -0.95
C ALA A 31 -1.51 -8.55 -0.77
N ALA A 32 -0.70 -8.86 -1.77
CA ALA A 32 0.34 -9.89 -1.72
C ALA A 32 1.73 -9.24 -1.74
N PRO A 33 2.71 -9.80 -1.01
CA PRO A 33 4.09 -9.33 -1.07
C PRO A 33 4.70 -9.77 -2.40
N MET A 34 5.42 -8.85 -3.05
CA MET A 34 6.15 -9.17 -4.29
C MET A 34 7.56 -9.70 -4.01
N ASP A 35 8.15 -9.29 -2.88
CA ASP A 35 9.57 -9.52 -2.58
C ASP A 35 9.85 -10.88 -1.90
N GLY A 36 8.84 -11.71 -1.65
CA GLY A 36 9.00 -13.03 -1.06
C GLY A 36 7.80 -13.50 -0.24
N ASP A 37 7.95 -14.63 0.44
CA ASP A 37 6.91 -15.23 1.29
C ASP A 37 6.99 -14.74 2.74
N TYR A 38 5.85 -14.85 3.45
CA TYR A 38 5.80 -14.56 4.88
C TYR A 38 6.47 -15.66 5.71
N PRO A 39 7.18 -15.31 6.80
CA PRO A 39 7.46 -13.95 7.26
C PRO A 39 8.54 -13.25 6.42
N LEU A 40 8.29 -11.99 6.06
CA LEU A 40 9.13 -11.18 5.18
C LEU A 40 9.93 -10.15 5.97
N ASP A 41 11.22 -10.01 5.67
CA ASP A 41 12.05 -8.93 6.21
C ASP A 41 11.82 -7.63 5.44
N ALA A 42 11.16 -6.66 6.08
CA ALA A 42 10.85 -5.36 5.51
C ALA A 42 11.82 -4.25 5.95
N SER A 43 13.02 -4.61 6.43
CA SER A 43 14.05 -3.65 6.85
C SER A 43 14.45 -2.65 5.76
N ASN A 44 14.44 -3.07 4.50
CA ASN A 44 14.72 -2.20 3.35
C ASN A 44 13.43 -1.66 2.69
N GLY A 45 12.28 -1.94 3.28
CA GLY A 45 10.96 -1.80 2.67
C GLY A 45 10.52 -3.04 1.92
N THR A 46 9.24 -3.08 1.55
CA THR A 46 8.69 -4.12 0.69
C THR A 46 7.62 -3.55 -0.25
N THR A 47 7.49 -4.20 -1.40
CA THR A 47 6.50 -3.96 -2.43
C THR A 47 5.31 -4.89 -2.25
N PHE A 48 4.13 -4.31 -2.21
CA PHE A 48 2.85 -5.00 -2.21
C PHE A 48 2.14 -4.81 -3.54
N ILE A 49 1.48 -5.87 -4.01
CA ILE A 49 0.62 -5.88 -5.18
C ILE A 49 -0.81 -6.22 -4.80
N GLY A 50 -1.78 -5.79 -5.60
CA GLY A 50 -3.19 -6.08 -5.34
C GLY A 50 -3.55 -7.56 -5.38
N SER A 51 -4.25 -8.04 -4.34
CA SER A 51 -4.82 -9.39 -4.29
C SER A 51 -6.01 -9.43 -3.32
N PRO A 52 -7.21 -9.87 -3.72
CA PRO A 52 -7.57 -10.39 -5.05
C PRO A 52 -7.79 -9.30 -6.11
N ASN A 53 -7.97 -8.04 -5.70
CA ASN A 53 -8.22 -6.93 -6.62
C ASN A 53 -6.90 -6.29 -7.04
N THR A 54 -6.42 -6.66 -8.22
CA THR A 54 -5.16 -6.17 -8.82
C THR A 54 -5.30 -4.77 -9.41
N ASP A 55 -6.51 -4.39 -9.83
CA ASP A 55 -6.76 -3.15 -10.56
C ASP A 55 -7.67 -2.24 -9.73
N LEU A 56 -7.43 -0.93 -9.79
CA LEU A 56 -8.31 0.08 -9.21
C LEU A 56 -8.95 0.90 -10.32
N LYS A 57 -10.26 0.70 -10.51
CA LYS A 57 -11.05 1.41 -11.51
C LYS A 57 -11.20 2.90 -11.16
N THR A 58 -11.73 3.66 -12.10
CA THR A 58 -12.03 5.08 -11.90
C THR A 58 -13.42 5.29 -11.29
N SER A 59 -13.61 6.39 -10.57
CA SER A 59 -14.95 6.78 -10.08
C SER A 59 -15.94 7.09 -11.20
N ILE A 60 -15.43 7.34 -12.42
CA ILE A 60 -16.24 7.65 -13.61
C ILE A 60 -16.93 6.39 -14.11
N GLU A 61 -16.17 5.30 -14.28
CA GLU A 61 -16.67 4.04 -14.83
C GLU A 61 -17.54 3.27 -13.83
N THR A 62 -17.30 3.44 -12.54
CA THR A 62 -17.97 2.70 -11.47
C THR A 62 -19.12 3.47 -10.82
N ALA A 63 -19.48 4.64 -11.36
CA ALA A 63 -20.48 5.54 -10.77
C ALA A 63 -20.20 5.88 -9.29
N GLY A 64 -18.93 5.93 -8.90
CA GLY A 64 -18.51 6.20 -7.52
C GLY A 64 -18.57 5.00 -6.57
N ASP A 65 -18.65 3.78 -7.07
CA ASP A 65 -18.60 2.58 -6.22
C ASP A 65 -17.20 2.38 -5.60
N PHE A 66 -17.11 2.67 -4.30
CA PHE A 66 -15.89 2.56 -3.49
C PHE A 66 -15.29 1.16 -3.49
N THR A 67 -16.08 0.10 -3.68
CA THR A 67 -15.57 -1.28 -3.67
C THR A 67 -14.70 -1.60 -4.89
N GLN A 68 -14.85 -0.83 -5.98
CA GLN A 68 -14.13 -1.03 -7.24
C GLN A 68 -13.00 -0.03 -7.47
N ILE A 69 -13.03 1.10 -6.76
CA ILE A 69 -12.03 2.18 -6.87
C ILE A 69 -11.04 2.20 -5.70
N SER A 70 -11.28 1.37 -4.66
CA SER A 70 -10.45 1.35 -3.46
C SER A 70 -10.13 -0.06 -2.99
N THR A 71 -9.01 -0.19 -2.30
CA THR A 71 -8.63 -1.43 -1.62
C THR A 71 -8.12 -1.15 -0.21
N ASN A 72 -8.50 -2.00 0.72
CA ASN A 72 -8.03 -1.98 2.09
C ASN A 72 -6.93 -3.00 2.26
N ILE A 73 -5.75 -2.50 2.63
CA ILE A 73 -4.58 -3.31 2.91
C ILE A 73 -4.38 -3.31 4.40
N GLU A 74 -4.48 -4.47 5.00
CA GLU A 74 -4.18 -4.69 6.42
C GLU A 74 -2.87 -5.45 6.52
N ILE A 75 -1.88 -4.86 7.16
CA ILE A 75 -0.54 -5.44 7.30
C ILE A 75 -0.30 -5.77 8.76
N THR A 76 0.05 -7.02 9.03
CA THR A 76 0.44 -7.47 10.37
C THR A 76 1.93 -7.74 10.39
N GLY A 77 2.62 -7.15 11.36
CA GLY A 77 4.06 -7.31 11.50
C GLY A 77 4.55 -6.93 12.89
N THR A 78 5.87 -6.88 13.04
CA THR A 78 6.53 -6.51 14.29
C THR A 78 6.87 -5.03 14.33
N LEU A 79 6.96 -4.47 15.54
CA LEU A 79 7.53 -3.14 15.79
C LEU A 79 8.64 -3.29 16.84
N PHE A 80 9.89 -3.05 16.44
CA PHE A 80 11.03 -3.16 17.34
C PHE A 80 11.41 -1.80 17.92
N GLY A 81 11.62 -1.75 19.24
CA GLY A 81 12.14 -0.54 19.91
C GLY A 81 11.16 0.64 19.98
N VAL A 82 9.87 0.42 19.73
CA VAL A 82 8.82 1.43 19.81
C VAL A 82 7.95 1.19 21.05
N ALA A 83 7.56 2.25 21.76
CA ALA A 83 6.60 2.14 22.85
C ALA A 83 5.26 1.59 22.34
N LYS A 84 4.63 0.67 23.09
CA LYS A 84 3.40 -0.03 22.67
C LYS A 84 2.23 0.88 22.23
N SER A 85 2.20 2.13 22.68
CA SER A 85 1.13 3.07 22.32
C SER A 85 1.36 3.86 21.03
N VAL A 86 2.51 3.68 20.36
CA VAL A 86 2.86 4.44 19.16
C VAL A 86 2.69 3.54 17.95
N MET A 87 1.83 3.96 17.02
CA MET A 87 1.67 3.36 15.70
C MET A 87 2.46 4.21 14.70
N PRO A 88 3.74 3.91 14.44
CA PRO A 88 4.56 4.74 13.57
C PRO A 88 4.04 4.65 12.13
N MET A 89 3.92 5.81 11.48
CA MET A 89 3.72 5.84 10.04
C MET A 89 4.97 5.28 9.33
N PRO A 90 4.79 4.58 8.20
CA PRO A 90 5.91 4.17 7.34
C PRO A 90 6.79 5.37 6.98
N LYS A 91 8.08 5.09 6.74
CA LYS A 91 9.05 6.11 6.30
C LYS A 91 8.72 6.64 4.92
N THR A 92 8.34 5.73 4.03
CA THR A 92 8.14 6.00 2.61
C THR A 92 6.92 5.23 2.12
N LEU A 93 6.07 5.89 1.34
CA LEU A 93 4.96 5.27 0.64
C LEU A 93 5.04 5.72 -0.82
N LYS A 94 5.19 4.79 -1.76
CA LYS A 94 5.31 5.08 -3.19
C LYS A 94 4.46 4.13 -4.00
N LEU A 95 3.71 4.68 -4.96
CA LEU A 95 3.19 3.90 -6.06
C LEU A 95 4.33 3.72 -7.07
N ILE A 96 4.59 2.48 -7.49
CA ILE A 96 5.70 2.14 -8.38
C ILE A 96 5.22 1.66 -9.76
N ASN A 97 3.95 1.89 -10.08
CA ASN A 97 3.39 1.58 -11.39
C ASN A 97 4.11 2.36 -12.50
N ASP A 98 4.43 1.65 -13.58
CA ASP A 98 5.05 2.26 -14.76
C ASP A 98 4.15 3.35 -15.35
N GLY A 99 4.73 4.54 -15.56
CA GLY A 99 4.02 5.70 -16.11
C GLY A 99 3.18 6.50 -15.10
N TRP A 100 3.09 6.07 -13.84
CA TRP A 100 2.34 6.76 -12.79
C TRP A 100 3.26 7.44 -11.77
N GLU A 101 3.51 8.74 -11.94
CA GLU A 101 4.19 9.55 -10.92
C GLU A 101 3.16 10.17 -9.97
N CYS A 102 3.14 9.71 -8.72
CA CYS A 102 2.33 10.35 -7.69
C CYS A 102 2.82 11.79 -7.42
N PRO A 103 1.94 12.81 -7.47
CA PRO A 103 2.32 14.15 -7.09
C PRO A 103 2.68 14.19 -5.60
N ALA A 104 3.56 15.13 -5.22
CA ALA A 104 4.00 15.28 -3.83
C ALA A 104 2.81 15.40 -2.88
N ALA A 105 2.88 14.68 -1.75
CA ALA A 105 1.83 14.66 -0.75
C ALA A 105 1.54 16.10 -0.25
N LYS A 106 0.30 16.56 -0.47
CA LYS A 106 -0.16 17.84 0.05
C LYS A 106 -0.73 17.62 1.44
N ARG A 107 -0.06 18.15 2.46
CA ARG A 107 -0.63 18.21 3.82
C ARG A 107 -1.78 19.21 3.79
N LYS A 108 -3.02 18.71 3.85
CA LYS A 108 -4.15 19.55 4.25
C LYS A 108 -4.11 19.64 5.77
N GLY A 109 -3.84 20.84 6.27
CA GLY A 109 -3.90 21.17 7.69
C GLY A 109 -5.33 21.21 8.19
#